data_AF-G5K0Y3-F1
#
_entry.id   AF-G5K0Y3-F1
#
_cell.length_a   1.000
_cell.length_b   1.000
_cell.length_c   1.000
_cell.angle_alpha   90.00
_cell.angle_beta   90.00
_cell.angle_gamma   90.00
#
_symmetry.space_group_name_H-M   'P 1'
#
loop_
_entity.id
_entity.type
_entity.pdbx_description
1 polymer ?
#
loop_
_entity_poly.entity_id
_entity_poly.type
_entity_poly.pdbx_seq_one_letter_code
_entity_poly.pdbx_strand_id
1 'polypeptide(L)'
;MLAILIFYTGFLVGNLLTVLFSLFSQTSHQSFSYPNCKKTFWRAISSYFLPFSSHYLIKYHLKQNHKAYLECLMGLLFLFTYKGYFSATELYLLSLSLLLSRFDLQEMQYPFVIWLVSFIGQIFFSSFHFLCLIFLLLALITQLFPLHIGSGDFLYLASLSLLLPTTSLLWLIQLASCLAILACLFFRVKKIPFIPYLSTSFVIILLCI
;
A
#
# COMPACT_ATOMS: atom_id res chain seq x y z
N MET A 1 20.16 -16.14 -13.06
CA MET A 1 19.00 -17.04 -12.85
C MET A 1 18.26 -16.71 -11.56
N LEU A 2 18.92 -16.70 -10.40
CA LEU A 2 18.28 -16.43 -9.11
C LEU A 2 17.56 -15.06 -9.03
N ALA A 3 18.18 -13.97 -9.50
CA ALA A 3 17.56 -12.64 -9.48
C ALA A 3 16.25 -12.55 -10.27
N ILE A 4 16.14 -13.29 -11.38
CA ILE A 4 14.91 -13.36 -12.19
C ILE A 4 13.81 -14.09 -11.41
N LEU A 5 14.17 -15.16 -10.70
CA LEU A 5 13.24 -15.91 -9.88
C LEU A 5 12.71 -15.06 -8.71
N ILE A 6 13.58 -14.27 -8.08
CA ILE A 6 13.20 -13.36 -6.98
C ILE A 6 12.34 -12.20 -7.49
N PHE A 7 12.67 -11.64 -8.65
CA PHE A 7 11.81 -10.65 -9.29
C PHE A 7 10.42 -11.24 -9.56
N TYR A 8 10.36 -12.49 -10.04
CA TYR A 8 9.11 -13.19 -10.30
C TYR A 8 8.30 -13.48 -9.03
N THR A 9 8.94 -13.82 -7.91
CA THR A 9 8.22 -13.98 -6.63
C THR A 9 7.62 -12.65 -6.18
N GLY A 10 8.35 -11.54 -6.29
CA GLY A 10 7.81 -10.21 -6.03
C GLY A 10 6.66 -9.83 -6.97
N PHE A 11 6.78 -10.17 -8.25
CA PHE A 11 5.72 -9.98 -9.24
C PHE A 11 4.43 -10.73 -8.86
N LEU A 12 4.53 -11.99 -8.41
CA LEU A 12 3.38 -12.76 -7.91
C LEU A 12 2.72 -12.08 -6.73
N VAL A 13 3.50 -11.64 -5.74
CA VAL A 13 2.97 -10.90 -4.58
C VAL A 13 2.26 -9.62 -5.03
N GLY A 14 2.82 -8.89 -6.00
CA GLY A 14 2.18 -7.70 -6.57
C GLY A 14 0.86 -8.01 -7.30
N ASN A 15 0.76 -9.15 -7.96
CA ASN A 15 -0.51 -9.61 -8.54
C ASN A 15 -1.53 -9.90 -7.42
N LEU A 16 -1.09 -10.51 -6.32
CA LEU A 16 -1.91 -10.76 -5.13
C LEU A 16 -2.50 -9.45 -4.56
N LEU A 17 -1.65 -8.43 -4.41
CA LEU A 17 -2.05 -7.10 -3.95
C LEU A 17 -3.02 -6.42 -4.94
N THR A 18 -2.82 -6.62 -6.24
CA THR A 18 -3.74 -6.09 -7.28
C THR A 18 -5.10 -6.76 -7.22
N VAL A 19 -5.16 -8.06 -6.93
CA VAL A 19 -6.41 -8.78 -6.69
C VAL A 19 -7.08 -8.28 -5.40
N LEU A 20 -6.34 -8.13 -4.30
CA LEU A 20 -6.85 -7.55 -3.06
C LEU A 20 -7.44 -6.15 -3.29
N PHE A 21 -6.73 -5.31 -4.05
CA PHE A 21 -7.23 -4.00 -4.46
C PHE A 21 -8.57 -4.11 -5.18
N SER A 22 -8.69 -5.02 -6.16
CA SER A 22 -9.93 -5.19 -6.92
C SER A 22 -11.11 -5.71 -6.11
N LEU A 23 -10.88 -6.43 -5.02
CA LEU A 23 -11.94 -6.97 -4.15
C LEU A 23 -12.56 -5.88 -3.27
N PHE A 24 -11.77 -4.91 -2.83
CA PHE A 24 -12.22 -3.86 -1.91
C PHE A 24 -12.50 -2.52 -2.60
N SER A 25 -12.02 -2.32 -3.83
CA SER A 25 -12.30 -1.08 -4.58
C SER A 25 -13.77 -0.99 -4.98
N GLN A 26 -14.40 0.11 -4.55
CA GLN A 26 -15.82 0.39 -4.78
C GLN A 26 -16.12 0.73 -6.24
N THR A 27 -15.12 1.16 -7.02
CA THR A 27 -15.28 1.46 -8.46
C THR A 27 -15.66 0.24 -9.30
N SER A 28 -15.53 -0.98 -8.76
CA SER A 28 -15.98 -2.23 -9.39
C SER A 28 -17.49 -2.50 -9.24
N HIS A 29 -18.22 -1.75 -8.41
CA HIS A 29 -19.64 -1.98 -8.14
C HIS A 29 -20.58 -1.60 -9.30
N GLN A 30 -20.13 -0.82 -10.30
CA GLN A 30 -20.97 -0.52 -11.47
C GLN A 30 -21.04 -1.64 -12.51
N SER A 31 -20.31 -2.76 -12.33
CA SER A 31 -20.36 -3.90 -13.27
C SER A 31 -20.32 -5.27 -12.62
N PHE A 32 -20.81 -5.42 -11.38
CA PHE A 32 -20.95 -6.73 -10.75
C PHE A 32 -22.29 -6.85 -10.02
N SER A 33 -23.30 -7.37 -10.74
CA SER A 33 -24.46 -7.98 -10.10
C SER A 33 -23.98 -9.07 -9.14
N TYR A 34 -24.15 -8.85 -7.84
CA TYR A 34 -23.74 -9.72 -6.74
C TYR A 34 -24.10 -11.20 -6.98
N PRO A 35 -23.12 -12.10 -7.19
CA PRO A 35 -23.35 -13.53 -7.04
C PRO A 35 -22.45 -14.03 -5.91
N ASN A 36 -23.05 -14.40 -4.76
CA ASN A 36 -22.43 -15.14 -3.66
C ASN A 36 -20.92 -14.88 -3.40
N CYS A 37 -20.65 -13.99 -2.43
CA CYS A 37 -19.34 -13.52 -1.96
C CYS A 37 -18.26 -14.60 -1.73
N LYS A 38 -18.65 -15.86 -1.43
CA LYS A 38 -17.71 -16.99 -1.30
C LYS A 38 -17.17 -17.47 -2.65
N LYS A 39 -17.97 -17.49 -3.72
CA LYS A 39 -17.53 -17.97 -5.05
C LYS A 39 -16.59 -16.99 -5.74
N THR A 40 -16.72 -15.69 -5.50
CA THR A 40 -15.83 -14.65 -6.05
C THR A 40 -14.46 -14.68 -5.39
N PHE A 41 -14.40 -14.87 -4.07
CA PHE A 41 -13.13 -15.00 -3.34
C PHE A 41 -12.32 -16.24 -3.78
N TRP A 42 -12.94 -17.43 -3.81
CA TRP A 42 -12.27 -18.65 -4.28
C TRP A 42 -11.89 -18.59 -5.77
N ARG A 43 -12.64 -17.87 -6.61
CA ARG A 43 -12.27 -17.62 -8.02
C ARG A 43 -11.10 -16.64 -8.16
N ALA A 44 -11.02 -15.61 -7.32
CA ALA A 44 -9.90 -14.66 -7.29
C ALA A 44 -8.61 -15.29 -6.75
N ILE A 45 -8.73 -16.22 -5.80
CA ILE A 45 -7.61 -17.06 -5.35
C ILE A 45 -7.21 -18.07 -6.42
N SER A 46 -8.16 -18.63 -7.18
CA SER A 46 -7.83 -19.58 -8.26
C SER A 46 -7.05 -18.93 -9.41
N SER A 47 -7.24 -17.63 -9.67
CA SER A 47 -6.39 -16.87 -10.60
C SER A 47 -4.97 -16.65 -10.10
N TYR A 48 -4.69 -16.96 -8.84
CA TYR A 48 -3.34 -16.91 -8.26
C TYR A 48 -2.48 -18.12 -8.65
N PHE A 49 -3.11 -19.25 -9.02
CA PHE A 49 -2.44 -20.53 -9.27
C PHE A 49 -2.21 -20.88 -10.74
N LEU A 50 -2.70 -20.06 -11.70
CA LEU A 50 -2.60 -20.36 -13.12
C LEU A 50 -1.53 -19.48 -13.79
N PRO A 51 -0.31 -20.01 -14.05
CA PRO A 51 0.55 -19.40 -15.04
C PRO A 51 -0.11 -19.68 -16.41
N PHE A 52 -0.46 -18.61 -17.12
CA PHE A 52 -0.49 -18.65 -18.59
C PHE A 52 -1.51 -19.61 -19.26
N SER A 53 -2.81 -19.58 -18.91
CA SER A 53 -3.88 -20.09 -19.82
C SER A 53 -4.65 -18.94 -20.48
N SER A 54 -3.96 -18.45 -21.51
CA SER A 54 -4.20 -17.45 -22.56
C SER A 54 -5.59 -17.08 -23.09
N HIS A 55 -6.74 -17.45 -22.51
CA HIS A 55 -8.05 -17.01 -23.07
C HIS A 55 -8.91 -16.15 -22.13
N TYR A 56 -8.81 -16.33 -20.81
CA TYR A 56 -9.61 -15.52 -19.88
C TYR A 56 -8.89 -14.26 -19.37
N LEU A 57 -7.56 -14.23 -19.44
CA LEU A 57 -6.77 -13.04 -19.14
C LEU A 57 -7.12 -11.89 -20.09
N ILE A 58 -7.29 -12.15 -21.39
CA ILE A 58 -7.46 -11.12 -22.44
C ILE A 58 -8.69 -10.23 -22.20
N LYS A 59 -9.81 -10.75 -21.68
CA LYS A 59 -11.03 -9.96 -21.47
C LYS A 59 -10.98 -9.04 -20.23
N TYR A 60 -10.20 -9.39 -19.21
CA TYR A 60 -9.90 -8.51 -18.07
C TYR A 60 -8.64 -7.66 -18.29
N HIS A 61 -7.76 -8.11 -19.19
CA HIS A 61 -6.53 -7.43 -19.59
C HIS A 61 -6.82 -6.25 -20.54
N LEU A 62 -7.78 -6.29 -21.45
CA LEU A 62 -7.94 -5.25 -22.49
C LEU A 62 -8.38 -3.83 -22.05
N LYS A 63 -8.41 -3.51 -20.75
CA LYS A 63 -8.52 -2.12 -20.25
C LYS A 63 -7.29 -1.76 -19.41
N GLN A 64 -6.12 -2.12 -19.93
CA GLN A 64 -4.82 -2.10 -19.28
C GLN A 64 -3.90 -1.03 -19.84
N ASN A 65 -3.43 -0.18 -18.93
CA ASN A 65 -2.03 0.29 -18.94
C ASN A 65 -1.56 0.56 -17.50
N HIS A 66 -2.47 0.83 -16.54
CA HIS A 66 -2.12 1.15 -15.14
C HIS A 66 -2.14 -0.02 -14.13
N LYS A 67 -2.28 -1.28 -14.58
CA LYS A 67 -2.37 -2.45 -13.68
C LYS A 67 -1.01 -3.12 -13.41
N ALA A 68 -0.09 -3.15 -14.37
CA ALA A 68 1.24 -3.77 -14.21
C ALA A 68 2.20 -2.97 -13.31
N TYR A 69 1.87 -1.72 -12.96
CA TYR A 69 2.75 -0.86 -12.17
C TYR A 69 3.03 -1.44 -10.77
N LEU A 70 2.01 -1.96 -10.08
CA LEU A 70 2.17 -2.51 -8.74
C LEU A 70 2.96 -3.82 -8.78
N GLU A 71 2.70 -4.67 -9.77
CA GLU A 71 3.41 -5.93 -9.99
C GLU A 71 4.91 -5.70 -10.24
N CYS A 72 5.25 -4.78 -11.14
CA CYS A 72 6.63 -4.42 -11.44
C CYS A 72 7.33 -3.77 -10.23
N LEU A 73 6.67 -2.87 -9.50
CA LEU A 73 7.24 -2.26 -8.30
C LEU A 73 7.53 -3.29 -7.22
N MET A 74 6.61 -4.23 -6.98
CA MET A 74 6.83 -5.31 -6.01
C MET A 74 7.97 -6.23 -6.44
N GLY A 75 8.07 -6.55 -7.73
CA GLY A 75 9.23 -7.27 -8.27
C GLY A 75 10.56 -6.56 -8.00
N LEU A 76 10.60 -5.24 -8.18
CA LEU A 76 11.80 -4.43 -7.89
C LEU A 76 12.11 -4.39 -6.39
N LEU A 77 11.11 -4.23 -5.52
CA LEU A 77 11.30 -4.24 -4.06
C LEU A 77 11.91 -5.56 -3.58
N PHE A 78 11.44 -6.70 -4.08
CA PHE A 78 12.02 -8.02 -3.78
C PHE A 78 13.47 -8.16 -4.27
N LEU A 79 13.81 -7.52 -5.38
CA LEU A 79 15.18 -7.53 -5.89
C LEU A 79 16.09 -6.66 -5.00
N PHE A 80 15.61 -5.50 -4.53
CA PHE A 80 16.34 -4.66 -3.58
C PHE A 80 16.53 -5.34 -2.22
N THR A 81 15.54 -6.06 -1.71
CA THR A 81 15.68 -6.83 -0.46
C THR A 81 16.66 -7.98 -0.60
N TYR A 82 16.65 -8.67 -1.74
CA TYR A 82 17.65 -9.68 -2.02
C TYR A 82 19.09 -9.13 -2.06
N LYS A 83 19.25 -7.89 -2.52
CA LYS A 83 20.54 -7.18 -2.48
C LYS A 83 20.92 -6.67 -1.09
N GLY A 84 20.05 -6.83 -0.09
CA GLY A 84 20.30 -6.44 1.31
C GLY A 84 19.92 -5.01 1.65
N TYR A 85 19.18 -4.29 0.78
CA TYR A 85 18.77 -2.90 1.06
C TYR A 85 17.64 -2.78 2.08
N PHE A 86 16.73 -3.76 2.14
CA PHE A 86 15.59 -3.72 3.08
C PHE A 86 15.46 -5.05 3.82
N SER A 87 15.00 -4.96 5.07
CA SER A 87 14.67 -6.13 5.89
C SER A 87 13.31 -6.73 5.51
N ALA A 88 12.97 -7.90 6.05
CA ALA A 88 11.69 -8.55 5.77
C ALA A 88 10.49 -7.75 6.31
N THR A 89 10.64 -7.11 7.47
CA THR A 89 9.64 -6.20 8.06
C THR A 89 9.55 -4.89 7.25
N GLU A 90 10.72 -4.38 6.83
CA GLU A 90 10.96 -3.47 5.69
C GLU A 90 9.97 -3.66 4.54
N LEU A 91 10.16 -4.79 3.85
CA LEU A 91 9.41 -5.18 2.66
C LEU A 91 7.92 -5.36 2.95
N TYR A 92 7.55 -5.88 4.12
CA TYR A 92 6.15 -6.04 4.50
C TYR A 92 5.45 -4.68 4.55
N LEU A 93 6.00 -3.71 5.27
CA LEU A 93 5.44 -2.35 5.34
C LEU A 93 5.45 -1.64 3.99
N LEU A 94 6.51 -1.82 3.19
CA LEU A 94 6.57 -1.28 1.84
C LEU A 94 5.46 -1.86 0.96
N SER A 95 5.19 -3.16 1.04
CA SER A 95 4.10 -3.80 0.31
C SER A 95 2.73 -3.24 0.71
N LEU A 96 2.51 -3.01 2.01
CA LEU A 96 1.32 -2.36 2.54
C LEU A 96 1.21 -0.92 2.02
N SER A 97 2.30 -0.16 2.04
CA SER A 97 2.34 1.23 1.59
C SER A 97 1.98 1.39 0.12
N LEU A 98 2.41 0.46 -0.73
CA LEU A 98 2.06 0.44 -2.16
C LEU A 98 0.58 0.12 -2.38
N LEU A 99 0.01 -0.78 -1.57
CA LEU A 99 -1.42 -1.08 -1.60
C LEU A 99 -2.24 0.13 -1.16
N LEU A 100 -1.92 0.73 -0.02
CA LEU A 100 -2.63 1.88 0.54
C LEU A 100 -2.52 3.12 -0.35
N SER A 101 -1.34 3.41 -0.90
CA SER A 101 -1.16 4.51 -1.86
C SER A 101 -1.99 4.33 -3.13
N ARG A 102 -2.18 3.08 -3.60
CA ARG A 102 -3.07 2.82 -4.73
C ARG A 102 -4.54 3.09 -4.39
N PHE A 103 -5.00 2.74 -3.19
CA PHE A 103 -6.34 3.11 -2.72
C PHE A 103 -6.50 4.63 -2.61
N ASP A 104 -5.51 5.31 -2.02
CA ASP A 104 -5.54 6.76 -1.85
C ASP A 104 -5.59 7.50 -3.19
N LEU A 105 -4.84 7.04 -4.19
CA LEU A 105 -4.85 7.62 -5.55
C LEU A 105 -6.20 7.48 -6.28
N GLN A 106 -6.98 6.44 -5.99
CA GLN A 106 -8.23 6.16 -6.72
C GLN A 106 -9.49 6.60 -5.97
N GLU A 107 -9.54 6.33 -4.68
CA GLU A 107 -10.73 6.49 -3.85
C GLU A 107 -10.54 7.56 -2.76
N MET A 108 -9.33 8.14 -2.63
CA MET A 108 -8.93 9.12 -1.61
C MET A 108 -9.11 8.62 -0.16
N GLN A 109 -9.46 7.35 0.00
CA GLN A 109 -9.70 6.65 1.25
C GLN A 109 -9.43 5.17 1.01
N TYR A 110 -8.86 4.49 1.99
CA TYR A 110 -8.65 3.05 1.95
C TYR A 110 -9.53 2.35 3.00
N PRO A 111 -9.92 1.08 2.76
CA PRO A 111 -10.74 0.34 3.72
C PRO A 111 -9.98 0.07 5.01
N PHE A 112 -10.57 0.47 6.13
CA PHE A 112 -10.00 0.31 7.47
C PHE A 112 -9.57 -1.13 7.80
N VAL A 113 -10.33 -2.12 7.31
CA VAL A 113 -10.06 -3.55 7.54
C VAL A 113 -8.69 -3.98 7.00
N ILE A 114 -8.28 -3.48 5.83
CA ILE A 114 -6.98 -3.84 5.23
C ILE A 114 -5.86 -3.37 6.16
N TRP A 115 -5.93 -2.12 6.60
CA TRP A 115 -4.94 -1.57 7.53
C TRP A 115 -4.96 -2.30 8.87
N LEU A 116 -6.13 -2.58 9.44
CA LEU A 116 -6.25 -3.23 10.75
C LEU A 116 -5.64 -4.63 10.77
N VAL A 117 -5.93 -5.45 9.75
CA VAL A 117 -5.35 -6.80 9.65
C VAL A 117 -3.84 -6.72 9.55
N SER A 118 -3.32 -5.79 8.75
CA SER A 118 -1.88 -5.62 8.59
C SER A 118 -1.20 -5.08 9.84
N PHE A 119 -1.83 -4.13 10.53
CA PHE A 119 -1.33 -3.53 11.77
C PHE A 119 -1.25 -4.57 12.89
N ILE A 120 -2.29 -5.40 13.05
CA ILE A 120 -2.27 -6.52 14.01
C ILE A 120 -1.12 -7.48 13.68
N GLY A 121 -0.94 -7.83 12.40
CA GLY A 121 0.18 -8.67 11.96
C GLY A 121 1.53 -8.07 12.34
N GLN A 122 1.69 -6.76 12.16
CA GLN A 122 2.94 -6.05 12.44
C GLN A 122 3.29 -5.98 13.93
N ILE A 123 2.30 -5.86 14.82
CA ILE A 123 2.52 -5.82 16.27
C ILE A 123 3.24 -7.09 16.77
N PHE A 124 2.98 -8.26 16.17
CA PHE A 124 3.65 -9.50 16.57
C PHE A 124 5.15 -9.51 16.26
N PHE A 125 5.61 -8.71 15.30
CA PHE A 125 7.00 -8.68 14.83
C PHE A 125 7.76 -7.42 15.26
N SER A 126 7.10 -6.46 15.92
CA SER A 126 7.68 -5.15 16.24
C SER A 126 7.57 -4.80 17.72
N SER A 127 8.49 -3.96 18.20
CA SER A 127 8.41 -3.40 19.55
C SER A 127 7.39 -2.28 19.62
N PHE A 128 6.60 -2.27 20.69
CA PHE A 128 5.57 -1.26 20.87
C PHE A 128 6.19 0.09 21.28
N HIS A 129 5.87 1.15 20.55
CA HIS A 129 6.35 2.51 20.82
C HIS A 129 5.22 3.43 21.28
N PHE A 130 5.48 4.30 22.26
CA PHE A 130 4.51 5.30 22.73
C PHE A 130 4.00 6.22 21.61
N LEU A 131 4.84 6.51 20.61
CA LEU A 131 4.46 7.34 19.47
C LEU A 131 3.32 6.71 18.65
N CYS A 132 3.26 5.37 18.58
CA CYS A 132 2.19 4.64 17.92
C CYS A 132 0.83 4.90 18.58
N LEU A 133 0.78 4.94 19.92
CA LEU A 133 -0.45 5.27 20.66
C LEU A 133 -0.92 6.69 20.37
N ILE A 134 0.02 7.64 20.30
CA ILE A 134 -0.28 9.04 20.01
C ILE A 134 -0.94 9.17 18.62
N PHE A 135 -0.38 8.52 17.60
CA PHE A 135 -0.97 8.54 16.26
C PHE A 135 -2.32 7.84 16.19
N LEU A 136 -2.50 6.73 16.89
CA LEU A 136 -3.79 6.02 16.94
C LEU A 136 -4.86 6.87 17.62
N LEU A 137 -4.51 7.55 18.73
CA LEU A 137 -5.41 8.49 19.41
C LEU A 137 -5.76 9.66 18.50
N LEU A 138 -4.79 10.20 17.74
CA LEU A 138 -5.02 11.28 16.80
C LEU A 138 -5.94 10.84 15.63
N ALA A 139 -5.77 9.62 15.12
CA ALA A 139 -6.67 9.02 14.14
C ALA A 139 -8.11 8.92 14.68
N LEU A 140 -8.27 8.50 15.94
CA LEU A 140 -9.57 8.43 16.61
C LEU A 140 -10.21 9.82 16.74
N ILE A 141 -9.44 10.84 17.16
CA ILE A 141 -9.91 12.23 17.22
C ILE A 141 -10.38 12.71 15.85
N THR A 142 -9.62 12.45 14.78
CA THR A 142 -9.99 12.88 13.41
C THR A 142 -11.21 12.17 12.87
N GLN A 143 -11.57 11.02 13.42
CA GLN A 143 -12.78 10.30 13.08
C GLN A 143 -14.00 10.82 13.85
N LEU A 144 -13.83 11.26 15.09
CA LEU A 144 -14.90 11.84 15.91
C LEU A 144 -15.17 13.31 15.57
N PHE A 145 -14.12 14.07 15.29
CA PHE A 145 -14.19 15.48 14.95
C PHE A 145 -13.81 15.65 13.48
N PRO A 146 -14.64 16.32 12.65
CA PRO A 146 -14.38 16.51 11.23
C PRO A 146 -13.25 17.53 11.03
N LEU A 147 -12.03 17.12 11.34
CA LEU A 147 -10.81 17.78 10.91
C LEU A 147 -10.71 17.54 9.39
N HIS A 148 -10.35 18.55 8.61
CA HIS A 148 -10.18 18.44 7.15
C HIS A 148 -9.02 17.51 6.71
N ILE A 149 -8.50 16.69 7.63
CA ILE A 149 -7.38 15.76 7.45
C ILE A 149 -7.93 14.33 7.51
N GLY A 150 -7.45 13.46 6.62
CA GLY A 150 -7.87 12.06 6.59
C GLY A 150 -7.36 11.28 7.80
N SER A 151 -8.24 10.56 8.48
CA SER A 151 -7.83 9.67 9.59
C SER A 151 -6.87 8.57 9.13
N GLY A 152 -6.96 8.16 7.86
CA GLY A 152 -6.07 7.17 7.24
C GLY A 152 -4.59 7.56 7.28
N ASP A 153 -4.27 8.85 7.14
CA ASP A 153 -2.88 9.30 7.16
C ASP A 153 -2.22 9.02 8.52
N PHE A 154 -2.96 9.27 9.62
CA PHE A 154 -2.49 9.01 10.98
C PHE A 154 -2.43 7.51 11.30
N LEU A 155 -3.36 6.72 10.78
CA LEU A 155 -3.32 5.26 10.91
C LEU A 155 -2.07 4.69 10.20
N TYR A 156 -1.75 5.18 9.01
CA TYR A 156 -0.53 4.75 8.32
C TYR A 156 0.74 5.19 9.07
N LEU A 157 0.78 6.42 9.60
CA LEU A 157 1.88 6.87 10.47
C LEU A 157 2.04 6.02 11.73
N ALA A 158 0.94 5.53 12.31
CA ALA A 158 1.00 4.60 13.44
C ALA A 158 1.74 3.30 13.04
N SER A 159 1.43 2.74 11.87
CA SER A 159 2.14 1.54 11.36
C SER A 159 3.63 1.79 11.10
N LEU A 160 4.01 2.98 10.62
CA LEU A 160 5.41 3.34 10.43
C LEU A 160 6.15 3.53 11.76
N SER A 161 5.47 4.07 12.78
CA SER A 161 6.05 4.30 14.10
C SER A 161 6.39 3.02 14.88
N LEU A 162 5.85 1.87 14.46
CA LEU A 162 6.23 0.57 15.01
C LEU A 162 7.60 0.09 14.49
N LEU A 163 8.06 0.61 13.35
CA LEU A 163 9.29 0.17 12.70
C LEU A 163 10.40 1.22 12.76
N LEU A 164 10.04 2.50 12.66
CA LEU A 164 10.98 3.61 12.57
C LEU A 164 11.16 4.32 13.92
N PRO A 165 12.40 4.71 14.29
CA PRO A 165 12.62 5.59 15.43
C PRO A 165 12.00 6.97 15.19
N THR A 166 11.70 7.67 16.29
CA THR A 166 11.01 8.97 16.28
C THR A 166 11.69 10.02 15.40
N THR A 167 13.02 10.07 15.41
CA THR A 167 13.81 10.99 14.59
C THR A 167 13.61 10.77 13.09
N SER A 168 13.70 9.52 12.64
CA SER A 168 13.47 9.16 11.23
C SER A 168 12.03 9.41 10.81
N LEU A 169 11.05 9.18 11.70
CA LEU A 169 9.64 9.45 11.41
C LEU A 169 9.35 10.94 11.26
N LEU A 170 9.99 11.81 12.06
CA LEU A 170 9.90 13.26 11.90
C LEU A 170 10.44 13.70 10.54
N TRP A 171 11.63 13.20 10.15
CA TRP A 171 12.19 13.45 8.82
C TRP A 171 11.27 12.94 7.71
N LEU A 172 10.60 11.80 7.91
CA LEU A 172 9.66 11.22 6.95
C LEU A 172 8.49 12.16 6.70
N ILE A 173 7.86 12.67 7.76
CA ILE A 173 6.74 13.61 7.63
C ILE A 173 7.19 14.91 6.93
N GLN A 174 8.38 15.42 7.27
CA GLN A 174 8.93 16.63 6.65
C GLN A 174 9.22 16.45 5.17
N LEU A 175 9.84 15.34 4.77
CA LEU A 175 10.10 15.03 3.36
C LEU A 175 8.80 14.80 2.58
N ALA A 176 7.87 14.02 3.13
CA ALA A 176 6.57 13.76 2.51
C ALA A 176 5.76 15.05 2.30
N SER A 177 5.73 15.93 3.31
CA SER A 177 5.04 17.23 3.20
C SER A 177 5.72 18.16 2.18
N CYS A 178 7.05 18.21 2.15
CA CYS A 178 7.78 18.97 1.14
C CYS A 178 7.47 18.48 -0.29
N LEU A 179 7.50 17.16 -0.52
CA LEU A 179 7.15 16.55 -1.81
C LEU A 179 5.69 16.83 -2.20
N ALA A 180 4.77 16.73 -1.25
CA ALA A 180 3.35 17.02 -1.49
C ALA A 180 3.11 18.50 -1.83
N ILE A 181 3.77 19.44 -1.15
CA ILE A 181 3.69 20.88 -1.45
C ILE A 181 4.27 21.18 -2.83
N LEU A 182 5.42 20.60 -3.17
CA LEU A 182 6.02 20.75 -4.50
C LEU A 182 5.09 20.23 -5.59
N ALA A 183 4.47 19.07 -5.39
CA ALA A 183 3.48 18.54 -6.32
C ALA A 183 2.22 19.42 -6.41
N CYS A 184 1.76 19.98 -5.30
CA CYS A 184 0.64 20.93 -5.26
C CYS A 184 0.91 22.16 -6.12
N LEU A 185 2.11 22.75 -5.98
CA LEU A 185 2.52 23.91 -6.76
C LEU A 185 2.64 23.59 -8.26
N PHE A 186 3.16 22.40 -8.59
CA PHE A 186 3.36 21.98 -9.98
C PHE A 186 2.05 21.66 -10.70
N PHE A 187 1.18 20.85 -10.08
CA PHE A 187 -0.08 20.40 -10.68
C PHE A 187 -1.27 21.35 -10.44
N ARG A 188 -1.10 22.37 -9.57
CA ARG A 188 -2.13 23.35 -9.19
C ARG A 188 -3.45 22.71 -8.70
N VAL A 189 -3.35 21.59 -8.01
CA VAL A 189 -4.50 20.83 -7.48
C VAL A 189 -4.75 21.17 -6.00
N LYS A 190 -6.02 21.31 -5.61
CA LYS A 190 -6.40 21.70 -4.23
C LYS A 190 -6.46 20.53 -3.24
N LYS A 191 -6.59 19.30 -3.74
CA LYS A 191 -6.67 18.08 -2.92
C LYS A 191 -5.72 17.05 -3.50
N ILE A 192 -4.89 16.48 -2.65
CA ILE A 192 -3.81 15.57 -3.03
C ILE A 192 -3.84 14.37 -2.08
N PRO A 193 -3.79 13.14 -2.60
CA PRO A 193 -3.63 11.95 -1.76
C PRO A 193 -2.25 11.99 -1.11
N PHE A 194 -2.18 11.96 0.21
CA PHE A 194 -0.94 12.19 0.96
C PHE A 194 -0.10 10.91 1.10
N ILE A 195 -0.74 9.74 1.15
CA ILE A 195 -0.08 8.44 1.32
C ILE A 195 0.98 8.13 0.26
N PRO A 196 0.81 8.41 -1.06
CA PRO A 196 1.88 8.18 -2.04
C PRO A 196 3.14 9.02 -1.77
N TYR A 197 3.01 10.22 -1.21
CA TYR A 197 4.18 11.03 -0.82
C TYR A 197 4.83 10.49 0.45
N LEU A 198 4.03 9.90 1.33
CA LEU A 198 4.49 9.26 2.55
C LEU A 198 5.24 7.96 2.25
N SER A 199 4.75 7.14 1.31
CA SER A 199 5.41 5.90 0.87
C SER A 199 6.71 6.18 0.12
N THR A 200 6.75 7.21 -0.72
CA THR A 200 8.00 7.62 -1.40
C THR A 200 9.04 8.14 -0.41
N SER A 201 8.63 8.97 0.56
CA SER A 201 9.52 9.41 1.62
C SER A 201 10.02 8.24 2.48
N PHE A 202 9.20 7.23 2.72
CA PHE A 202 9.59 6.04 3.45
C PHE A 202 10.71 5.28 2.74
N VAL A 203 10.59 5.05 1.42
CA VAL A 203 11.65 4.43 0.60
C VAL A 203 12.95 5.24 0.66
N ILE A 204 12.86 6.58 0.56
CA ILE A 204 14.05 7.45 0.62
C ILE A 204 14.77 7.31 1.96
N ILE A 205 14.03 7.30 3.06
CA ILE A 205 14.61 7.18 4.40
C ILE A 205 15.26 5.83 4.61
N LEU A 206 14.61 4.74 4.19
CA LEU A 206 15.20 3.41 4.28
C LEU A 206 16.48 3.26 3.46
N LEU A 207 16.62 3.99 2.34
CA LEU A 207 17.85 3.98 1.53
C LEU A 207 18.97 4.86 2.09
N CYS A 208 18.65 5.81 2.97
CA CYS A 208 19.60 6.75 3.57
C CYS A 208 20.13 6.32 4.95
N ILE A 209 19.46 5.37 5.61
CA ILE A 209 19.87 4.79 6.89
C ILE A 209 20.82 3.62 6.65
#